data_AF-A0A495IUM0-F1
#
_entry.id   AF-A0A495IUM0-F1
#
_cell.length_a   1.000
_cell.length_b   1.000
_cell.length_c   1.000
_cell.angle_alpha   90.00
_cell.angle_beta   90.00
_cell.angle_gamma   90.00
#
_symmetry.space_group_name_H-M   'P 1'
#
loop_
_entity.id
_entity.type
_entity.pdbx_description
1 polymer ?
#
loop_
_entity_poly.entity_id
_entity_poly.type
_entity_poly.pdbx_seq_one_letter_code
_entity_poly.pdbx_strand_id
1 'polypeptide(L)'
;MSIFYLQSLHFYLQSKFPTLKYLEVISLNNVDNIIGIKMQTPFYTLLIAFTFSTACGQKQTAPNKDIKKSETKDTRPSTDSNEKYHAKYVYTDATGKHLIIQNSFPKGGPYTDPNGKKYFRIIFWTRLINETDESLELNIDFPADPYEVPGFPGKYHRVLIPPDTMTINKEAMYDYGLAGLKSFLDNSIHKPSSLKRIISPKASSGFYVVILSQTTQGALSGVLRAGLSLKGHDLYYSIKIDGSKNNAGSSDKEIHCGSINLKNLMLQN
;
A
#
# COMPACT_ATOMS: atom_id res chain seq x y z
N MET A 1 43.19 6.66 35.09
CA MET A 1 42.05 6.61 36.04
C MET A 1 40.69 6.79 35.33
N SER A 2 40.51 6.25 34.10
CA SER A 2 39.31 6.52 33.27
C SER A 2 38.54 5.24 32.87
N ILE A 3 39.15 4.06 33.01
CA ILE A 3 38.55 2.80 32.51
C ILE A 3 37.59 2.19 33.55
N PHE A 4 37.90 2.33 34.85
CA PHE A 4 37.06 1.80 35.94
C PHE A 4 35.71 2.54 36.09
N TYR A 5 35.63 3.81 35.70
CA TYR A 5 34.39 4.59 35.75
C TYR A 5 33.40 4.18 34.65
N LEU A 6 33.92 3.88 33.45
CA LEU A 6 33.10 3.45 32.30
C LEU A 6 32.50 2.05 32.51
N GLN A 7 33.24 1.13 33.13
CA GLN A 7 32.70 -0.19 33.47
C GLN A 7 31.61 -0.13 34.55
N SER A 8 31.77 0.76 35.55
CA SER A 8 30.76 0.94 36.61
C SER A 8 29.46 1.55 36.08
N LEU A 9 29.55 2.50 35.15
CA LEU A 9 28.38 3.12 34.51
C LEU A 9 27.63 2.13 33.59
N HIS A 10 28.36 1.26 32.89
CA HIS A 10 27.77 0.22 32.04
C HIS A 10 26.97 -0.80 32.87
N PHE A 11 27.53 -1.29 33.98
CA PHE A 11 26.85 -2.21 34.89
C PHE A 11 25.61 -1.57 35.55
N TYR A 12 25.69 -0.29 35.92
CA TYR A 12 24.57 0.44 36.50
C TYR A 12 23.38 0.53 35.54
N LEU A 13 23.63 0.86 34.27
CA LEU A 13 22.57 0.99 33.26
C LEU A 13 21.93 -0.36 32.90
N GLN A 14 22.71 -1.44 32.87
CA GLN A 14 22.20 -2.79 32.64
C GLN A 14 21.28 -3.28 33.78
N SER A 15 21.57 -2.87 35.02
CA SER A 15 20.74 -3.23 36.19
C SER A 15 19.38 -2.52 36.22
N LYS A 16 19.32 -1.29 35.69
CA LYS A 16 18.11 -0.43 35.70
C LYS A 16 17.18 -0.68 34.50
N PHE A 17 17.71 -1.18 33.37
CA PHE A 17 16.94 -1.31 32.12
C PHE A 17 17.22 -2.64 31.39
N PRO A 18 16.70 -3.78 31.88
CA PRO A 18 17.07 -5.12 31.39
C PRO A 18 16.56 -5.46 29.98
N THR A 19 15.71 -4.62 29.37
CA THR A 19 15.15 -4.80 28.03
C THR A 19 15.92 -4.07 26.93
N LEU A 20 16.89 -3.20 27.26
CA LEU A 20 17.79 -2.58 26.29
C LEU A 20 18.97 -3.54 26.01
N LYS A 21 18.80 -4.43 25.03
CA LYS A 21 19.92 -5.17 24.44
C LYS A 21 20.49 -4.34 23.29
N TYR A 22 21.78 -4.05 23.38
CA TYR A 22 22.63 -3.28 22.46
C TYR A 22 22.74 -1.77 22.72
N LEU A 23 23.83 -1.41 23.41
CA LEU A 23 24.55 -0.15 23.20
C LEU A 23 25.98 -0.55 22.84
N GLU A 24 26.36 -0.36 21.58
CA GLU A 24 27.78 -0.39 21.19
C GLU A 24 28.45 0.88 21.72
N VAL A 25 29.53 0.70 22.49
CA VAL A 25 30.39 1.80 22.92
C VAL A 25 31.31 2.15 21.73
N ILE A 26 30.97 3.21 20.99
CA ILE A 26 31.87 3.76 19.97
C ILE A 26 33.00 4.51 20.69
N SER A 27 34.22 4.00 20.53
CA SER A 27 35.46 4.62 21.01
C SER A 27 35.80 5.84 20.16
N LEU A 28 35.51 7.05 20.65
CA LEU A 28 35.95 8.31 20.04
C LEU A 28 37.42 8.56 20.39
N ASN A 29 38.35 7.96 19.65
CA ASN A 29 39.75 8.39 19.62
C ASN A 29 39.93 9.44 18.51
N ASN A 30 39.48 10.68 18.76
CA ASN A 30 40.05 11.90 18.16
C ASN A 30 39.20 13.11 18.55
N VAL A 31 39.50 13.70 19.70
CA VAL A 31 39.23 15.12 19.94
C VAL A 31 40.37 15.65 20.79
N ASP A 32 41.39 16.21 20.14
CA ASP A 32 42.30 17.19 20.72
C ASP A 32 42.90 18.02 19.58
N ASN A 33 42.22 19.11 19.24
CA ASN A 33 42.81 20.41 18.88
C ASN A 33 41.65 21.43 18.82
N ILE A 34 41.42 22.24 19.87
CA ILE A 34 42.09 23.55 20.12
C ILE A 34 41.54 24.54 19.05
N ILE A 35 40.75 25.59 19.28
CA ILE A 35 40.69 26.71 20.26
C ILE A 35 39.25 27.28 20.14
N GLY A 36 38.46 27.44 21.21
CA GLY A 36 38.46 28.65 22.04
C GLY A 36 37.64 29.80 21.43
N ILE A 37 36.49 30.11 22.02
CA ILE A 37 36.07 31.46 22.40
C ILE A 37 34.92 31.32 23.41
N LYS A 38 35.04 32.13 24.45
CA LYS A 38 34.23 32.20 25.65
C LYS A 38 33.17 33.30 25.46
N MET A 39 32.02 33.07 26.09
CA MET A 39 31.11 34.05 26.68
C MET A 39 30.05 34.80 25.84
N GLN A 40 28.88 34.86 26.48
CA GLN A 40 27.88 35.93 26.53
C GLN A 40 26.76 35.95 25.49
N THR A 41 25.61 35.43 25.93
CA THR A 41 24.29 35.96 25.59
C THR A 41 24.19 37.45 25.94
N PRO A 42 23.53 38.24 25.08
CA PRO A 42 22.26 38.81 25.53
C PRO A 42 21.15 38.77 24.47
N PHE A 43 19.94 38.83 25.01
CA PHE A 43 18.64 39.00 24.35
C PHE A 43 18.62 40.16 23.33
N TYR A 44 18.02 39.92 22.16
CA TYR A 44 17.31 40.96 21.40
C TYR A 44 16.03 40.38 20.79
N THR A 45 14.92 40.76 21.39
CA THR A 45 13.57 40.65 20.85
C THR A 45 13.41 41.74 19.79
N LEU A 46 13.15 41.39 18.53
CA LEU A 46 12.72 42.33 17.50
C LEU A 46 11.29 41.99 17.07
N LEU A 47 10.35 42.79 17.58
CA LEU A 47 8.96 42.84 17.17
C LEU A 47 8.87 43.73 15.93
N ILE A 48 8.45 43.20 14.79
CA ILE A 48 8.08 44.02 13.63
C ILE A 48 6.57 43.91 13.46
N ALA A 49 5.87 44.96 13.87
CA ALA A 49 4.47 45.19 13.56
C ALA A 49 4.38 45.83 12.17
N PHE A 50 3.67 45.18 11.25
CA PHE A 50 3.21 45.80 10.01
C PHE A 50 1.69 45.88 10.05
N THR A 51 1.18 47.08 10.34
CA THR A 51 -0.19 47.47 10.04
C THR A 51 -0.20 48.18 8.69
N PHE A 52 -0.84 47.57 7.69
CA PHE A 52 -1.28 48.27 6.48
C PHE A 52 -2.75 47.96 6.24
N SER A 53 -3.57 48.99 6.46
CA SER A 53 -4.97 49.05 6.08
C SER A 53 -5.14 50.15 5.02
N THR A 54 -5.42 49.75 3.78
CA THR A 54 -6.16 50.54 2.77
C THR A 54 -6.80 49.50 1.84
N ALA A 55 -8.12 49.31 1.90
CA ALA A 55 -9.14 50.02 1.12
C ALA A 55 -9.47 49.30 -0.22
N CYS A 56 -10.76 49.28 -0.51
CA CYS A 56 -11.49 48.37 -1.39
C CYS A 56 -11.14 48.49 -2.89
N GLY A 57 -11.20 47.35 -3.58
CA GLY A 57 -11.17 47.28 -5.05
C GLY A 57 -11.62 45.91 -5.55
N GLN A 58 -12.93 45.71 -5.72
CA GLN A 58 -13.50 44.54 -6.37
C GLN A 58 -13.15 44.56 -7.87
N LYS A 59 -12.49 43.49 -8.35
CA LYS A 59 -12.55 43.06 -9.75
C LYS A 59 -12.87 41.58 -9.79
N GLN A 60 -14.03 41.26 -10.36
CA GLN A 60 -14.44 39.90 -10.71
C GLN A 60 -13.38 39.28 -11.63
N THR A 61 -12.80 38.17 -11.19
CA THR A 61 -12.08 37.24 -12.04
C THR A 61 -12.82 35.91 -11.95
N ALA A 62 -13.11 35.33 -13.12
CA ALA A 62 -13.86 34.09 -13.31
C ALA A 62 -13.36 32.96 -12.38
N PRO A 63 -14.23 32.03 -11.95
CA PRO A 63 -13.81 30.96 -11.07
C PRO A 63 -12.84 30.05 -11.84
N ASN A 64 -11.58 30.12 -11.46
CA ASN A 64 -10.58 29.14 -11.82
C ASN A 64 -11.12 27.78 -11.34
N LYS A 65 -11.30 26.88 -12.29
CA LYS A 65 -11.81 25.52 -12.04
C LYS A 65 -10.66 24.76 -11.39
N ASP A 66 -10.49 24.97 -10.09
CA ASP A 66 -9.69 24.06 -9.26
C ASP A 66 -10.26 22.68 -9.50
N ILE A 67 -9.48 21.85 -10.19
CA ILE A 67 -9.68 20.41 -10.27
C ILE A 67 -9.52 19.95 -8.82
N LYS A 68 -10.63 19.97 -8.08
CA LYS A 68 -10.74 19.31 -6.80
C LYS A 68 -10.30 17.88 -7.03
N LYS A 69 -9.17 17.55 -6.43
CA LYS A 69 -8.72 16.20 -6.13
C LYS A 69 -9.95 15.38 -5.77
N SER A 70 -10.30 14.43 -6.65
CA SER A 70 -11.40 13.51 -6.47
C SER A 70 -11.13 12.72 -5.19
N GLU A 71 -11.75 13.15 -4.09
CA GLU A 71 -11.78 12.39 -2.86
C GLU A 71 -12.76 11.24 -3.07
N THR A 72 -12.23 10.02 -3.05
CA THR A 72 -13.00 8.79 -2.98
C THR A 72 -13.95 8.91 -1.79
N LYS A 73 -15.25 9.10 -2.03
CA LYS A 73 -16.25 9.08 -0.96
C LYS A 73 -16.08 7.75 -0.22
N ASP A 74 -15.81 7.86 1.07
CA ASP A 74 -15.37 6.75 1.91
C ASP A 74 -16.21 5.50 1.70
N THR A 75 -15.50 4.49 1.21
CA THR A 75 -15.86 3.08 1.32
C THR A 75 -16.07 2.80 2.81
N ARG A 76 -17.28 2.39 3.21
CA ARG A 76 -17.40 1.73 4.52
C ARG A 76 -16.60 0.42 4.43
N PRO A 77 -15.55 0.19 5.23
CA PRO A 77 -15.25 -1.18 5.62
C PRO A 77 -16.49 -1.66 6.35
N SER A 78 -17.22 -2.58 5.72
CA SER A 78 -18.39 -3.19 6.32
C SER A 78 -17.97 -3.87 7.62
N THR A 79 -18.61 -3.49 8.73
CA THR A 79 -18.44 -4.13 10.03
C THR A 79 -19.43 -5.29 10.20
N ASP A 80 -19.78 -5.97 9.11
CA ASP A 80 -20.59 -7.18 9.17
C ASP A 80 -19.66 -8.40 9.21
N SER A 81 -19.68 -9.12 10.33
CA SER A 81 -18.79 -10.25 10.64
C SER A 81 -18.98 -11.49 9.73
N ASN A 82 -19.85 -11.40 8.73
CA ASN A 82 -20.19 -12.46 7.78
C ASN A 82 -19.70 -12.16 6.34
N GLU A 83 -19.03 -11.04 6.10
CA GLU A 83 -18.50 -10.74 4.77
C GLU A 83 -17.27 -11.58 4.44
N LYS A 84 -17.31 -12.24 3.27
CA LYS A 84 -16.25 -13.14 2.80
C LYS A 84 -15.12 -12.42 2.04
N TYR A 85 -15.24 -11.10 1.89
CA TYR A 85 -14.29 -10.22 1.22
C TYR A 85 -13.86 -9.09 2.16
N HIS A 86 -12.66 -8.55 1.95
CA HIS A 86 -12.08 -7.51 2.79
C HIS A 86 -12.55 -6.10 2.40
N ALA A 87 -12.76 -5.86 1.11
CA ALA A 87 -13.18 -4.55 0.62
C ALA A 87 -14.18 -4.68 -0.52
N LYS A 88 -15.15 -3.77 -0.54
CA LYS A 88 -16.15 -3.62 -1.60
C LYS A 88 -16.25 -2.16 -2.02
N TYR A 89 -16.09 -1.92 -3.31
CA TYR A 89 -16.29 -0.61 -3.93
C TYR A 89 -17.52 -0.67 -4.84
N VAL A 90 -18.33 0.38 -4.82
CA VAL A 90 -19.51 0.53 -5.67
C VAL A 90 -19.37 1.83 -6.46
N TYR A 91 -19.33 1.72 -7.78
CA TYR A 91 -19.26 2.84 -8.71
C TYR A 91 -20.58 2.92 -9.45
N THR A 92 -21.21 4.09 -9.47
CA THR A 92 -22.56 4.27 -10.02
C THR A 92 -22.49 5.06 -11.32
N ASP A 93 -23.26 4.65 -12.33
CA ASP A 93 -23.34 5.35 -13.61
C ASP A 93 -24.39 6.47 -13.58
N ALA A 94 -24.43 7.27 -14.65
CA ALA A 94 -25.40 8.36 -14.77
C ALA A 94 -26.87 7.88 -14.78
N THR A 95 -27.11 6.58 -15.02
CA THR A 95 -28.43 5.94 -15.00
C THR A 95 -28.77 5.26 -13.67
N GLY A 96 -27.86 5.34 -12.68
CA GLY A 96 -28.03 4.72 -11.37
C GLY A 96 -27.61 3.24 -11.29
N LYS A 97 -26.98 2.67 -12.32
CA LYS A 97 -26.50 1.27 -12.33
C LYS A 97 -25.08 1.18 -11.80
N HIS A 98 -24.68 -0.01 -11.37
CA HIS A 98 -23.42 -0.15 -10.64
C HIS A 98 -22.38 -1.02 -11.34
N LEU A 99 -21.12 -0.63 -11.17
CA LEU A 99 -19.96 -1.52 -11.20
C LEU A 99 -19.54 -1.76 -9.75
N ILE A 100 -19.49 -3.03 -9.35
CA ILE A 100 -19.09 -3.43 -7.99
C ILE A 100 -17.76 -4.17 -8.07
N ILE A 101 -16.78 -3.76 -7.26
CA ILE A 101 -15.49 -4.43 -7.13
C ILE A 101 -15.38 -5.01 -5.72
N GLN A 102 -15.17 -6.31 -5.61
CA GLN A 102 -14.94 -7.02 -4.35
C GLN A 102 -13.51 -7.55 -4.32
N ASN A 103 -12.82 -7.36 -3.21
CA ASN A 103 -11.44 -7.80 -3.01
C ASN A 103 -11.34 -8.72 -1.79
N SER A 104 -10.65 -9.85 -1.94
CA SER A 104 -10.58 -10.88 -0.91
C SER A 104 -9.67 -10.53 0.26
N PHE A 105 -9.82 -11.31 1.34
CA PHE A 105 -8.75 -11.49 2.32
C PHE A 105 -7.55 -12.23 1.70
N PRO A 106 -6.35 -12.18 2.30
CA PRO A 106 -5.19 -12.94 1.82
C PRO A 106 -5.29 -14.42 2.19
N LYS A 107 -4.85 -15.31 1.30
CA LYS A 107 -4.38 -16.66 1.62
C LYS A 107 -2.92 -16.77 1.22
N GLY A 108 -2.08 -17.50 1.94
CA GLY A 108 -0.66 -17.52 1.61
C GLY A 108 0.14 -18.60 2.27
N GLY A 109 1.40 -18.72 1.84
CA GLY A 109 2.33 -19.71 2.33
C GLY A 109 3.74 -19.55 1.76
N PRO A 110 4.69 -20.35 2.23
CA PRO A 110 6.06 -20.31 1.72
C PRO A 110 6.14 -20.77 0.25
N TYR A 111 7.05 -20.19 -0.50
CA TYR A 111 7.40 -20.58 -1.87
C TYR A 111 8.92 -20.51 -2.05
N THR A 112 9.49 -21.49 -2.73
CA THR A 112 10.90 -21.50 -3.12
C THR A 112 10.94 -21.61 -4.64
N ASP A 113 11.60 -20.65 -5.29
CA ASP A 113 11.75 -20.66 -6.73
C ASP A 113 12.74 -21.73 -7.21
N PRO A 114 12.82 -22.02 -8.53
CA PRO A 114 13.74 -23.03 -9.06
C PRO A 114 15.22 -22.74 -8.78
N ASN A 115 15.58 -21.49 -8.48
CA ASN A 115 16.94 -21.07 -8.13
C ASN A 115 17.22 -21.15 -6.61
N GLY A 116 16.27 -21.66 -5.82
CA GLY A 116 16.39 -21.80 -4.38
C GLY A 116 16.08 -20.53 -3.57
N LYS A 117 15.65 -19.45 -4.21
CA LYS A 117 15.29 -18.21 -3.51
C LYS A 117 13.90 -18.35 -2.89
N LYS A 118 13.82 -17.97 -1.61
CA LYS A 118 12.61 -18.11 -0.79
C LYS A 118 11.76 -16.83 -0.85
N TYR A 119 10.45 -17.04 -0.90
CA TYR A 119 9.43 -16.01 -0.88
C TYR A 119 8.29 -16.44 0.05
N PHE A 120 7.53 -15.46 0.52
CA PHE A 120 6.18 -15.70 0.99
C PHE A 120 5.20 -15.33 -0.14
N ARG A 121 4.40 -16.29 -0.59
CA ARG A 121 3.37 -16.06 -1.61
C ARG A 121 2.06 -15.71 -0.93
N ILE A 122 1.38 -14.68 -1.43
CA ILE A 122 0.08 -14.23 -0.94
C ILE A 122 -0.85 -14.15 -2.13
N ILE A 123 -2.01 -14.77 -2.02
CA ILE A 123 -3.02 -14.92 -3.05
C ILE A 123 -4.23 -14.10 -2.61
N PHE A 124 -4.66 -13.25 -3.51
CA PHE A 124 -5.91 -12.51 -3.45
C PHE A 124 -6.77 -12.91 -4.65
N TRP A 125 -8.07 -12.65 -4.54
CA TRP A 125 -8.94 -12.56 -5.70
C TRP A 125 -9.65 -11.21 -5.73
N THR A 126 -9.95 -10.76 -6.94
CA THR A 126 -10.81 -9.62 -7.21
C THR A 126 -11.97 -10.07 -8.08
N ARG A 127 -13.19 -9.66 -7.73
CA ARG A 127 -14.41 -9.90 -8.50
C ARG A 127 -15.01 -8.58 -8.91
N LEU A 128 -15.29 -8.44 -10.20
CA LEU A 128 -16.04 -7.32 -10.77
C LEU A 128 -17.44 -7.82 -11.14
N ILE A 129 -18.46 -7.07 -10.72
CA ILE A 129 -19.86 -7.33 -11.04
C ILE A 129 -20.36 -6.14 -11.85
N ASN A 130 -20.73 -6.40 -13.10
CA ASN A 130 -21.24 -5.41 -14.03
C ASN A 130 -22.77 -5.43 -13.98
N GLU A 131 -23.38 -4.50 -13.25
CA GLU A 131 -24.84 -4.33 -13.23
C GLU A 131 -25.32 -3.32 -14.29
N THR A 132 -24.41 -2.80 -15.13
CA THR A 132 -24.77 -1.89 -16.23
C THR A 132 -25.35 -2.65 -17.42
N ASP A 133 -25.77 -1.90 -18.45
CA ASP A 133 -26.29 -2.47 -19.69
C ASP A 133 -25.22 -2.59 -20.78
N GLU A 134 -24.00 -2.11 -20.51
CA GLU A 134 -22.89 -2.08 -21.47
C GLU A 134 -21.81 -3.09 -21.08
N SER A 135 -21.09 -3.62 -22.08
CA SER A 135 -19.93 -4.47 -21.81
C SER A 135 -18.75 -3.66 -21.28
N LEU A 136 -18.07 -4.17 -20.26
CA LEU A 136 -16.86 -3.56 -19.71
C LEU A 136 -15.60 -4.33 -20.17
N GLU A 137 -14.69 -3.63 -20.82
CA GLU A 137 -13.34 -4.04 -21.18
C GLU A 137 -12.38 -3.66 -20.05
N LEU A 138 -11.95 -4.67 -19.30
CA LEU A 138 -10.95 -4.57 -18.25
C LEU A 138 -9.57 -4.88 -18.82
N ASN A 139 -8.63 -3.95 -18.67
CA ASN A 139 -7.23 -4.14 -19.03
C ASN A 139 -6.35 -3.88 -17.81
N ILE A 140 -5.57 -4.88 -17.39
CA ILE A 140 -4.62 -4.77 -16.29
C ILE A 140 -3.23 -5.16 -16.80
N ASP A 141 -2.24 -4.35 -16.46
CA ASP A 141 -0.83 -4.57 -16.77
C ASP A 141 0.02 -4.26 -15.52
N PHE A 142 0.75 -5.27 -15.03
CA PHE A 142 1.78 -5.10 -14.01
C PHE A 142 3.17 -5.26 -14.64
N PRO A 143 4.06 -4.26 -14.49
CA PRO A 143 5.45 -4.40 -14.89
C PRO A 143 6.16 -5.51 -14.11
N ALA A 144 7.28 -5.99 -14.68
CA ALA A 144 8.13 -7.01 -14.05
C ALA A 144 8.91 -6.46 -12.84
N ASP A 145 9.03 -5.14 -12.73
CA ASP A 145 9.78 -4.50 -11.66
C ASP A 145 9.09 -4.69 -10.32
N PRO A 146 9.85 -5.01 -9.25
CA PRO A 146 9.27 -5.16 -7.95
C PRO A 146 8.95 -3.80 -7.31
N TYR A 147 7.97 -3.81 -6.43
CA TYR A 147 7.54 -2.66 -5.66
C TYR A 147 8.07 -2.70 -4.24
N GLU A 148 8.55 -1.56 -3.77
CA GLU A 148 8.65 -1.34 -2.34
C GLU A 148 7.27 -0.96 -1.79
N VAL A 149 6.86 -1.66 -0.73
CA VAL A 149 5.60 -1.40 -0.02
C VAL A 149 5.97 -0.66 1.26
N PRO A 150 5.44 0.56 1.49
CA PRO A 150 5.72 1.27 2.73
C PRO A 150 5.25 0.44 3.93
N GLY A 151 6.12 0.36 4.95
CA GLY A 151 5.96 -0.53 6.10
C GLY A 151 6.70 -1.87 5.97
N PHE A 152 7.26 -2.19 4.80
CA PHE A 152 8.33 -3.20 4.63
C PHE A 152 9.54 -2.61 3.90
N PRO A 153 10.23 -1.60 4.48
CA PRO A 153 11.37 -0.97 3.83
C PRO A 153 12.46 -2.00 3.49
N GLY A 154 13.02 -1.88 2.29
CA GLY A 154 14.02 -2.83 1.77
C GLY A 154 13.48 -4.22 1.41
N LYS A 155 12.15 -4.42 1.43
CA LYS A 155 11.49 -5.64 0.94
C LYS A 155 10.74 -5.35 -0.35
N TYR A 156 11.13 -6.08 -1.38
CA TYR A 156 10.63 -5.94 -2.72
C TYR A 156 9.53 -6.98 -2.99
N HIS A 157 8.39 -6.50 -3.47
CA HIS A 157 7.18 -7.27 -3.73
C HIS A 157 6.93 -7.36 -5.23
N ARG A 158 6.65 -8.56 -5.74
CA ARG A 158 6.24 -8.75 -7.14
C ARG A 158 4.76 -9.03 -7.20
N VAL A 159 4.06 -8.40 -8.13
CA VAL A 159 2.61 -8.59 -8.34
C VAL A 159 2.41 -9.32 -9.67
N LEU A 160 1.68 -10.43 -9.63
CA LEU A 160 1.48 -11.32 -10.76
C LEU A 160 0.00 -11.69 -10.88
N ILE A 161 -0.50 -11.85 -12.09
CA ILE A 161 -1.86 -12.31 -12.41
C ILE A 161 -1.74 -13.68 -13.09
N PRO A 162 -2.06 -14.78 -12.39
CA PRO A 162 -2.21 -16.09 -13.01
C PRO A 162 -3.33 -16.08 -14.06
N PRO A 163 -3.23 -16.88 -15.14
CA PRO A 163 -4.23 -16.92 -16.20
C PRO A 163 -5.56 -17.59 -15.79
N ASP A 164 -5.61 -18.26 -14.63
CA ASP A 164 -6.83 -18.91 -14.12
C ASP A 164 -7.93 -17.89 -13.82
N THR A 165 -9.18 -18.34 -13.89
CA THR A 165 -10.36 -17.53 -13.61
C THR A 165 -10.90 -17.89 -12.23
N MET A 166 -11.12 -16.86 -11.40
CA MET A 166 -11.72 -17.04 -10.08
C MET A 166 -13.24 -17.16 -10.21
N THR A 167 -13.83 -18.09 -9.47
CA THR A 167 -15.28 -18.25 -9.32
C THR A 167 -15.66 -18.33 -7.85
N ILE A 168 -16.89 -17.94 -7.50
CA ILE A 168 -17.33 -17.89 -6.11
C ILE A 168 -17.25 -19.26 -5.40
N ASN A 169 -17.43 -20.35 -6.13
CA ASN A 169 -17.34 -21.71 -5.59
C ASN A 169 -15.92 -22.06 -5.11
N LYS A 170 -14.89 -21.40 -5.64
CA LYS A 170 -13.50 -21.62 -5.23
C LYS A 170 -13.12 -20.84 -3.96
N GLU A 171 -13.96 -19.93 -3.47
CA GLU A 171 -13.67 -19.04 -2.33
C GLU A 171 -13.27 -19.80 -1.05
N ALA A 172 -14.00 -20.87 -0.74
CA ALA A 172 -13.74 -21.68 0.46
C ALA A 172 -12.56 -22.65 0.29
N MET A 173 -12.10 -22.90 -0.94
CA MET A 173 -11.06 -23.89 -1.22
C MET A 173 -9.68 -23.41 -0.74
N TYR A 174 -8.78 -24.38 -0.52
CA TYR A 174 -7.37 -24.08 -0.28
C TYR A 174 -6.80 -23.22 -1.42
N ASP A 175 -6.02 -22.18 -1.08
CA ASP A 175 -5.49 -21.20 -2.03
C ASP A 175 -6.53 -20.63 -3.02
N TYR A 176 -7.80 -20.55 -2.58
CA TYR A 176 -8.93 -20.13 -3.41
C TYR A 176 -9.12 -20.98 -4.67
N GLY A 177 -8.77 -22.27 -4.63
CA GLY A 177 -8.92 -23.19 -5.75
C GLY A 177 -8.03 -22.87 -6.95
N LEU A 178 -7.01 -22.03 -6.77
CA LEU A 178 -6.05 -21.68 -7.81
C LEU A 178 -5.13 -22.86 -8.11
N ALA A 179 -5.36 -23.51 -9.25
CA ALA A 179 -4.55 -24.64 -9.70
C ALA A 179 -3.31 -24.18 -10.48
N GLY A 180 -2.27 -25.02 -10.52
CA GLY A 180 -1.07 -24.76 -11.33
C GLY A 180 -0.18 -23.59 -10.87
N LEU A 181 -0.45 -23.00 -9.69
CA LEU A 181 0.26 -21.83 -9.18
C LEU A 181 1.77 -22.01 -9.16
N LYS A 182 2.29 -23.15 -8.70
CA LYS A 182 3.73 -23.40 -8.66
C LYS A 182 4.36 -23.30 -10.05
N SER A 183 3.80 -24.01 -11.03
CA SER A 183 4.28 -23.98 -12.41
C SER A 183 4.23 -22.57 -13.00
N PHE A 184 3.16 -21.81 -12.73
CA PHE A 184 3.06 -20.42 -13.16
C PHE A 184 4.17 -19.55 -12.57
N LEU A 185 4.40 -19.62 -11.25
CA LEU A 185 5.43 -18.83 -10.56
C LEU A 185 6.84 -19.18 -11.06
N ASP A 186 7.16 -20.46 -11.17
CA ASP A 186 8.45 -20.96 -11.64
C ASP A 186 8.82 -20.38 -13.02
N ASN A 187 7.82 -20.12 -13.87
CA ASN A 187 8.01 -19.65 -15.24
C ASN A 187 7.84 -18.14 -15.42
N SER A 188 7.28 -17.41 -14.44
CA SER A 188 6.76 -16.05 -14.64
C SER A 188 7.22 -15.03 -13.60
N ILE A 189 7.96 -15.44 -12.57
CA ILE A 189 8.37 -14.57 -11.45
C ILE A 189 9.12 -13.29 -11.87
N HIS A 190 9.83 -13.31 -13.01
CA HIS A 190 10.59 -12.17 -13.52
C HIS A 190 10.00 -11.57 -14.80
N LYS A 191 8.76 -11.92 -15.14
CA LYS A 191 8.06 -11.46 -16.34
C LYS A 191 6.96 -10.47 -15.95
N PRO A 192 6.62 -9.52 -16.84
CA PRO A 192 5.40 -8.73 -16.67
C PRO A 192 4.19 -9.64 -16.71
N SER A 193 3.09 -9.19 -16.12
CA SER A 193 1.84 -9.94 -16.07
C SER A 193 0.68 -9.05 -16.45
N SER A 194 -0.22 -9.56 -17.27
CA SER A 194 -1.35 -8.80 -17.79
C SER A 194 -2.63 -9.63 -17.84
N LEU A 195 -3.75 -8.91 -17.87
CA LEU A 195 -5.08 -9.48 -17.94
C LEU A 195 -5.96 -8.60 -18.83
N LYS A 196 -6.60 -9.21 -19.82
CA LYS A 196 -7.65 -8.57 -20.61
C LYS A 196 -8.92 -9.38 -20.48
N ARG A 197 -10.03 -8.73 -20.12
CA ARG A 197 -11.33 -9.37 -19.96
C ARG A 197 -12.43 -8.47 -20.49
N ILE A 198 -13.43 -9.09 -21.09
CA ILE A 198 -14.72 -8.45 -21.37
C ILE A 198 -15.71 -8.99 -20.32
N ILE A 199 -16.40 -8.09 -19.65
CA ILE A 199 -17.44 -8.39 -18.67
C ILE A 199 -18.77 -7.96 -19.28
N SER A 200 -19.55 -8.94 -19.74
CA SER A 200 -20.87 -8.70 -20.33
C SER A 200 -21.80 -7.94 -19.38
N PRO A 201 -22.83 -7.27 -19.91
CA PRO A 201 -23.91 -6.70 -19.09
C PRO A 201 -24.49 -7.74 -18.14
N LYS A 202 -24.81 -7.33 -16.92
CA LYS A 202 -25.40 -8.17 -15.86
C LYS A 202 -24.57 -9.42 -15.50
N ALA A 203 -23.29 -9.44 -15.85
CA ALA A 203 -22.38 -10.54 -15.57
C ALA A 203 -21.34 -10.17 -14.51
N SER A 204 -20.59 -11.17 -14.04
CA SER A 204 -19.44 -10.95 -13.16
C SER A 204 -18.22 -11.70 -13.66
N SER A 205 -17.03 -11.14 -13.41
CA SER A 205 -15.76 -11.77 -13.72
C SER A 205 -14.83 -11.72 -12.52
N GLY A 206 -14.09 -12.79 -12.28
CA GLY A 206 -13.14 -12.90 -11.18
C GLY A 206 -11.75 -13.31 -11.67
N PHE A 207 -10.72 -12.76 -11.05
CA PHE A 207 -9.33 -13.15 -11.31
C PHE A 207 -8.52 -13.18 -10.01
N TYR A 208 -7.37 -13.84 -10.08
CA TYR A 208 -6.43 -13.94 -8.97
C TYR A 208 -5.33 -12.90 -9.10
N VAL A 209 -4.81 -12.44 -7.97
CA VAL A 209 -3.57 -11.68 -7.89
C VAL A 209 -2.66 -12.35 -6.89
N VAL A 210 -1.41 -12.57 -7.27
CA VAL A 210 -0.38 -13.18 -6.43
C VAL A 210 0.70 -12.16 -6.15
N ILE A 211 0.97 -11.93 -4.87
CA ILE A 211 2.06 -11.09 -4.38
C ILE A 211 3.15 -12.00 -3.83
N LEU A 212 4.37 -11.84 -4.34
CA LEU A 212 5.56 -12.49 -3.81
C LEU A 212 6.36 -11.50 -2.97
N SER A 213 6.47 -11.76 -1.68
CA SER A 213 7.31 -10.98 -0.77
C SER A 213 8.65 -11.67 -0.56
N GLN A 214 9.74 -10.95 -0.79
CA GLN A 214 11.10 -11.41 -0.49
C GLN A 214 11.39 -11.31 1.02
N THR A 215 10.76 -12.14 1.83
CA THR A 215 11.04 -12.20 3.27
C THR A 215 12.33 -12.97 3.53
N THR A 216 13.33 -12.29 4.10
CA THR A 216 14.50 -12.91 4.75
C THR A 216 14.19 -12.98 6.25
N GLN A 217 13.84 -14.16 6.78
CA GLN A 217 13.53 -14.44 8.19
C GLN A 217 12.58 -13.45 8.92
N GLY A 218 11.40 -13.94 9.29
CA GLY A 218 10.45 -13.25 10.17
C GLY A 218 9.08 -13.10 9.53
N ALA A 219 8.03 -13.38 10.30
CA ALA A 219 6.65 -13.12 9.88
C ALA A 219 6.53 -11.66 9.45
N LEU A 220 5.83 -11.40 8.34
CA LEU A 220 5.38 -10.06 8.01
C LEU A 220 4.69 -9.50 9.27
N SER A 221 5.25 -8.43 9.85
CA SER A 221 4.66 -7.78 11.03
C SER A 221 3.43 -7.01 10.58
N GLY A 222 2.33 -7.73 10.39
CA GLY A 222 1.06 -7.19 9.92
C GLY A 222 0.44 -8.05 8.82
N VAL A 223 -0.85 -7.87 8.62
CA VAL A 223 -1.58 -8.62 7.59
C VAL A 223 -1.63 -7.78 6.33
N LEU A 224 -1.04 -8.29 5.24
CA LEU A 224 -1.11 -7.64 3.94
C LEU A 224 -2.56 -7.60 3.46
N ARG A 225 -3.05 -6.42 3.11
CA ARG A 225 -4.27 -6.24 2.33
C ARG A 225 -3.92 -5.73 0.97
N ALA A 226 -4.64 -6.20 -0.03
CA ALA A 226 -4.52 -5.68 -1.36
C ALA A 226 -5.87 -5.68 -2.05
N GLY A 227 -6.03 -4.81 -3.03
CA GLY A 227 -7.28 -4.75 -3.78
C GLY A 227 -7.24 -3.73 -4.91
N LEU A 228 -8.06 -4.02 -5.91
CA LEU A 228 -8.32 -3.17 -7.05
C LEU A 228 -9.38 -2.11 -6.68
N SER A 229 -9.14 -0.88 -7.12
CA SER A 229 -10.08 0.23 -7.09
C SER A 229 -9.99 1.04 -8.38
N LEU A 230 -10.91 1.98 -8.57
CA LEU A 230 -10.95 2.90 -9.70
C LEU A 230 -10.76 4.33 -9.24
N LYS A 231 -10.06 5.11 -10.06
CA LYS A 231 -10.07 6.57 -10.02
C LYS A 231 -10.35 7.07 -11.43
N GLY A 232 -11.60 7.47 -11.68
CA GLY A 232 -12.07 7.69 -13.04
C GLY A 232 -12.04 6.38 -13.84
N HIS A 233 -11.41 6.39 -15.01
CA HIS A 233 -11.27 5.21 -15.88
C HIS A 233 -10.03 4.36 -15.56
N ASP A 234 -9.16 4.85 -14.68
CA ASP A 234 -7.89 4.24 -14.37
C ASP A 234 -8.02 3.27 -13.20
N LEU A 235 -7.34 2.14 -13.32
CA LEU A 235 -7.29 1.09 -12.32
C LEU A 235 -6.07 1.28 -11.42
N TYR A 236 -6.31 1.14 -10.13
CA TYR A 236 -5.27 1.18 -9.12
C TYR A 236 -5.32 -0.09 -8.28
N TYR A 237 -4.16 -0.72 -8.12
CA TYR A 237 -3.98 -1.82 -7.19
C TYR A 237 -3.26 -1.30 -5.95
N SER A 238 -3.97 -1.33 -4.83
CA SER A 238 -3.45 -0.90 -3.52
C SER A 238 -2.86 -2.09 -2.78
N ILE A 239 -1.74 -1.88 -2.09
CA ILE A 239 -1.13 -2.83 -1.17
C ILE A 239 -0.84 -2.09 0.13
N LYS A 240 -1.39 -2.59 1.24
CA LYS A 240 -1.25 -1.99 2.57
C LYS A 240 -1.03 -3.04 3.65
N ILE A 241 -0.58 -2.58 4.81
CA ILE A 241 -0.32 -3.43 5.98
C ILE A 241 -1.30 -3.03 7.08
N ASP A 242 -2.25 -3.91 7.38
CA ASP A 242 -3.14 -3.73 8.53
C ASP A 242 -2.38 -4.08 9.82
N GLY A 243 -2.55 -3.25 10.86
CA GLY A 243 -2.03 -3.51 12.21
C GLY A 243 -0.67 -2.90 12.53
N SER A 244 -0.17 -1.95 11.74
CA SER A 244 1.01 -1.15 12.12
C SER A 244 0.71 -0.36 13.41
N LYS A 245 1.38 -0.71 14.51
CA LYS A 245 1.24 -0.05 15.83
C LYS A 245 1.85 1.36 15.87
N ASN A 246 2.44 1.79 14.78
CA ASN A 246 3.08 3.09 14.69
C ASN A 246 2.07 4.02 14.02
N ASN A 247 1.57 5.01 14.76
CA ASN A 247 0.70 6.09 14.28
C ASN A 247 1.38 6.99 13.19
N ALA A 248 2.48 6.54 12.60
CA ALA A 248 3.01 7.09 11.36
C ALA A 248 2.19 6.48 10.24
N GLY A 249 1.27 7.27 9.68
CA GLY A 249 0.27 6.82 8.70
C GLY A 249 0.82 5.79 7.71
N SER A 250 0.14 4.65 7.59
CA SER A 250 0.48 3.68 6.55
C SER A 250 0.29 4.38 5.21
N SER A 251 1.39 4.71 4.55
CA SER A 251 1.32 5.11 3.15
C SER A 251 1.08 3.84 2.35
N ASP A 252 -0.17 3.65 1.92
CA ASP A 252 -0.51 2.52 1.06
C ASP A 252 0.33 2.59 -0.22
N LYS A 253 0.84 1.44 -0.69
CA LYS A 253 1.46 1.38 -2.01
C LYS A 253 0.34 1.32 -3.04
N GLU A 254 0.17 2.39 -3.78
CA GLU A 254 -0.77 2.43 -4.90
C GLU A 254 -0.03 2.24 -6.23
N ILE A 255 -0.54 1.33 -7.06
CA ILE A 255 0.05 0.97 -8.35
C ILE A 255 -1.01 1.26 -9.42
N HIS A 256 -0.76 2.25 -10.28
CA HIS A 256 -1.53 2.41 -11.50
C HIS A 256 -1.31 1.18 -12.40
N CYS A 257 -2.36 0.42 -12.65
CA CYS A 257 -2.25 -0.92 -13.23
C CYS A 257 -3.11 -1.14 -14.47
N GLY A 258 -3.72 -0.09 -15.05
CA GLY A 258 -4.45 -0.22 -16.30
C GLY A 258 -5.73 0.61 -16.32
N SER A 259 -6.72 0.17 -17.09
CA SER A 259 -7.95 0.93 -17.29
C SER A 259 -9.16 0.05 -17.58
N ILE A 260 -10.34 0.66 -17.46
CA ILE A 260 -11.62 0.06 -17.81
C ILE A 260 -12.46 1.05 -18.63
N ASN A 261 -13.13 0.57 -19.66
CA ASN A 261 -13.95 1.42 -20.54
C ASN A 261 -15.29 1.79 -19.87
N LEU A 262 -15.28 2.79 -19.00
CA LEU A 262 -16.52 3.28 -18.40
C LEU A 262 -17.27 4.17 -19.41
N LYS A 263 -17.92 3.58 -20.41
CA LYS A 263 -18.61 4.35 -21.45
C LYS A 263 -19.71 5.27 -20.92
N ASN A 264 -20.15 5.14 -19.66
CA ASN A 264 -21.13 6.03 -19.01
C ASN A 264 -20.99 6.15 -17.47
N LEU A 265 -19.92 5.64 -16.83
CA LEU A 265 -19.80 5.71 -15.35
C LEU A 265 -19.09 7.00 -14.92
N MET A 266 -19.83 7.92 -14.32
CA MET A 266 -19.26 9.11 -13.66
C MET A 266 -19.12 8.84 -12.16
N LEU A 267 -17.91 9.03 -11.61
CA LEU A 267 -17.71 9.08 -10.16
C LEU A 267 -18.50 10.28 -9.60
N GLN A 268 -19.51 10.05 -8.76
CA GLN A 268 -20.12 11.14 -8.01
C GLN A 268 -19.48 11.27 -6.62
N ASN A 269 -19.03 12.49 -6.34
CA ASN A 269 -18.51 12.97 -5.06
C ASN A 269 -19.54 12.84 -3.92
#